data_AF-A0A6B3QUA1-F1
#
_entry.id   AF-A0A6B3QUA1-F1
#
_cell.length_a   1.000
_cell.length_b   1.000
_cell.length_c   1.000
_cell.angle_alpha   90.00
_cell.angle_beta   90.00
_cell.angle_gamma   90.00
#
_symmetry.space_group_name_H-M   'P 1'
#
loop_
_entity.id
_entity.type
_entity.pdbx_description
1 polymer ?
#
loop_
_entity_poly.entity_id
_entity_poly.type
_entity_poly.pdbx_seq_one_letter_code
_entity_poly.pdbx_strand_id
1 'polypeptide(L)'
;MTHATDGTRRIGALARETGLSIRTLRYYDRLGLLTPSARTEGGHRCYDADDVRRLHRVLALRGFGLPLARIRALLDAEPDHDPAELIRRQLDVVEERLRQTAELRIRLLGVLGALDAAADGSTEALLDVIEEMTAVARPLTPEQVAGLGEARRRWAESLGEEELRALHHRRAEIFATLGEEERRRLTDRRRRAFAQP
;
A
#
# COMPACT_ATOMS: atom_id res chain seq x y z
N MET A 1 -46.05 17.82 6.03
CA MET A 1 -44.88 18.17 5.21
C MET A 1 -43.74 17.21 5.53
N THR A 2 -43.37 16.32 4.60
CA THR A 2 -41.98 15.94 4.24
C THR A 2 -42.08 15.19 2.90
N HIS A 3 -41.25 15.56 1.94
CA HIS A 3 -41.41 15.35 0.50
C HIS A 3 -41.46 13.88 0.04
N ALA A 4 -42.53 13.53 -0.68
CA ALA A 4 -42.57 12.38 -1.56
C ALA A 4 -41.90 12.72 -2.91
N THR A 5 -41.26 11.70 -3.49
CA THR A 5 -40.79 11.55 -4.88
C THR A 5 -39.62 12.44 -5.34
N ASP A 6 -38.40 11.95 -5.15
CA ASP A 6 -37.31 12.16 -6.12
C ASP A 6 -36.64 10.82 -6.46
N GLY A 7 -36.74 10.46 -7.74
CA GLY A 7 -35.93 9.50 -8.51
C GLY A 7 -35.51 8.17 -7.86
N THR A 8 -36.29 7.12 -8.09
CA THR A 8 -35.75 5.76 -7.97
C THR A 8 -34.72 5.52 -9.09
N ARG A 9 -33.47 5.23 -8.72
CA ARG A 9 -32.35 5.05 -9.63
C ARG A 9 -32.23 3.61 -10.06
N ARG A 10 -32.24 3.37 -11.38
CA ARG A 10 -31.86 2.06 -11.92
C ARG A 10 -30.38 1.80 -11.64
N ILE A 11 -30.00 0.55 -11.44
CA ILE A 11 -28.61 0.15 -11.14
C ILE A 11 -27.55 0.75 -12.09
N GLY A 12 -27.88 0.93 -13.37
CA GLY A 12 -26.97 1.55 -14.34
C GLY A 12 -26.79 3.06 -14.17
N ALA A 13 -27.82 3.78 -13.70
CA ALA A 13 -27.69 5.18 -13.33
C ALA A 13 -26.87 5.33 -12.05
N LEU A 14 -27.19 4.51 -11.04
CA LEU A 14 -26.46 4.50 -9.77
C LEU A 14 -24.96 4.17 -9.96
N ALA A 15 -24.64 3.20 -10.83
CA ALA A 15 -23.26 2.88 -11.21
C ALA A 15 -22.50 4.07 -11.79
N ARG A 16 -23.14 4.82 -12.71
CA ARG A 16 -22.52 6.01 -13.32
C ARG A 16 -22.33 7.14 -12.31
N GLU A 17 -23.31 7.39 -11.46
CA GLU A 17 -23.24 8.45 -10.45
C GLU A 17 -22.19 8.18 -9.38
N THR A 18 -22.00 6.92 -9.00
CA THR A 18 -21.09 6.52 -7.92
C THR A 18 -19.70 6.10 -8.41
N GLY A 19 -19.50 5.99 -9.72
CA GLY A 19 -18.28 5.44 -10.32
C GLY A 19 -18.08 3.94 -10.04
N LEU A 20 -19.06 3.25 -9.46
CA LEU A 20 -18.99 1.83 -9.17
C LEU A 20 -19.40 1.00 -10.38
N SER A 21 -18.77 -0.16 -10.54
CA SER A 21 -19.25 -1.12 -11.51
C SER A 21 -20.62 -1.69 -11.10
N ILE A 22 -21.45 -2.01 -12.09
CA ILE A 22 -22.70 -2.76 -11.86
C ILE A 22 -22.42 -4.08 -11.12
N ARG A 23 -21.27 -4.72 -11.40
CA ARG A 23 -20.82 -5.94 -10.70
C ARG A 23 -20.64 -5.70 -9.20
N THR A 24 -20.07 -4.55 -8.81
CA THR A 24 -19.87 -4.16 -7.41
C THR A 24 -21.21 -3.92 -6.72
N LEU A 25 -22.14 -3.20 -7.35
CA LEU A 25 -23.48 -2.98 -6.79
C LEU A 25 -24.25 -4.30 -6.61
N ARG A 26 -24.18 -5.22 -7.58
CA ARG A 26 -24.77 -6.57 -7.45
C ARG A 26 -24.08 -7.40 -6.36
N TYR A 27 -22.79 -7.18 -6.13
CA TYR A 27 -22.07 -7.85 -5.05
C TYR A 27 -22.52 -7.33 -3.69
N TYR A 28 -22.70 -6.03 -3.52
CA TYR A 28 -23.24 -5.45 -2.28
C TYR A 28 -24.67 -5.92 -2.00
N ASP A 29 -25.51 -6.05 -3.03
CA ASP A 29 -26.84 -6.67 -2.93
C ASP A 29 -26.75 -8.11 -2.43
N ARG A 30 -25.89 -8.95 -3.03
CA ARG A 30 -25.70 -10.35 -2.56
C ARG A 30 -25.20 -10.45 -1.12
N LEU A 31 -24.42 -9.48 -0.65
CA LEU A 31 -23.94 -9.44 0.73
C LEU A 31 -24.97 -8.88 1.71
N GLY A 32 -26.15 -8.42 1.25
CA GLY A 32 -27.12 -7.69 2.08
C GLY A 32 -26.61 -6.31 2.52
N LEU A 33 -25.52 -5.83 1.93
CA LEU A 33 -24.91 -4.55 2.26
C LEU A 33 -25.65 -3.38 1.61
N LEU A 34 -26.19 -3.58 0.40
CA LEU A 34 -27.05 -2.63 -0.30
C LEU A 34 -28.12 -3.39 -1.11
N THR A 35 -29.30 -3.52 -0.54
CA THR A 35 -30.45 -4.19 -1.17
C THR A 35 -31.30 -3.14 -1.89
N PRO A 36 -31.78 -3.38 -3.12
CA PRO A 36 -32.65 -2.43 -3.80
C PRO A 36 -34.04 -2.40 -3.15
N SER A 37 -34.56 -1.21 -2.87
CA SER A 37 -35.93 -1.01 -2.38
C SER A 37 -37.01 -1.48 -3.36
N ALA A 38 -36.72 -1.51 -4.67
CA ALA A 38 -37.69 -1.91 -5.68
C ALA A 38 -37.07 -2.65 -6.86
N ARG A 39 -37.96 -3.26 -7.66
CA ARG A 39 -37.65 -3.75 -9.00
C ARG A 39 -38.67 -3.22 -10.00
N THR A 40 -38.23 -2.92 -11.22
CA THR A 40 -39.15 -2.60 -12.33
C THR A 40 -39.95 -3.85 -12.71
N GLU A 41 -41.04 -3.68 -13.47
CA GLU A 41 -41.78 -4.80 -14.08
C GLU A 41 -40.89 -5.77 -14.87
N GLY A 42 -39.89 -5.26 -15.61
CA GLY A 42 -38.88 -6.07 -16.30
C GLY A 42 -37.78 -6.69 -15.40
N GLY A 43 -37.92 -6.64 -14.07
CA GLY A 43 -36.99 -7.25 -13.10
C GLY A 43 -35.71 -6.47 -12.80
N HIS A 44 -35.53 -5.26 -13.35
CA HIS A 44 -34.35 -4.43 -13.08
C HIS A 44 -34.37 -3.84 -11.67
N ARG A 45 -33.20 -3.76 -11.03
CA ARG A 45 -33.03 -3.21 -9.67
C ARG A 45 -33.16 -1.69 -9.66
N CYS A 46 -33.88 -1.20 -8.66
CA CYS A 46 -34.24 0.19 -8.47
C CYS A 46 -33.93 0.59 -7.02
N TYR A 47 -33.17 1.68 -6.87
CA TYR A 47 -32.68 2.17 -5.59
C TYR A 47 -33.28 3.52 -5.27
N ASP A 48 -33.87 3.69 -4.09
CA ASP A 48 -34.45 4.96 -3.67
C ASP A 48 -33.41 5.88 -3.00
N ALA A 49 -33.88 6.98 -2.40
CA ALA A 49 -33.02 7.93 -1.72
C ALA A 49 -32.37 7.34 -0.44
N ASP A 50 -33.04 6.43 0.27
CA ASP A 50 -32.48 5.75 1.45
C ASP A 50 -31.40 4.76 1.07
N ASP A 51 -31.59 4.02 -0.01
CA ASP A 51 -30.57 3.13 -0.58
C ASP A 51 -29.31 3.91 -0.95
N VAL A 52 -29.48 5.07 -1.60
CA VAL A 52 -28.36 5.94 -1.98
C VAL A 52 -27.65 6.48 -0.73
N ARG A 53 -28.39 6.91 0.30
CA ARG A 53 -27.81 7.32 1.59
C ARG A 53 -27.02 6.18 2.22
N ARG A 54 -27.56 4.96 2.24
CA ARG A 54 -26.87 3.77 2.76
C ARG A 54 -25.61 3.49 1.97
N LEU A 55 -25.65 3.55 0.64
CA LEU A 55 -24.47 3.37 -0.21
C LEU A 55 -23.37 4.40 0.10
N HIS A 56 -23.70 5.68 0.28
CA HIS A 56 -22.71 6.69 0.66
C HIS A 56 -22.05 6.36 2.01
N ARG A 57 -22.81 5.89 3.01
CA ARG A 57 -22.25 5.45 4.29
C ARG A 57 -21.31 4.25 4.11
N VAL A 58 -21.69 3.26 3.30
CA VAL A 58 -20.85 2.11 2.95
C VAL A 58 -19.53 2.56 2.34
N LEU A 59 -19.57 3.50 1.39
CA LEU A 59 -18.38 4.00 0.71
C LEU A 59 -17.45 4.77 1.67
N ALA A 60 -18.01 5.62 2.53
CA ALA A 60 -17.24 6.33 3.55
C ALA A 60 -16.53 5.37 4.51
N LEU A 61 -17.25 4.38 5.05
CA LEU A 61 -16.69 3.39 5.97
C LEU A 61 -15.64 2.49 5.30
N ARG A 62 -15.85 2.12 4.03
CA ARG A 62 -14.84 1.40 3.24
C ARG A 62 -13.56 2.24 3.04
N GLY A 63 -13.68 3.56 2.97
CA GLY A 63 -12.54 4.49 2.89
C GLY A 63 -11.57 4.37 4.08
N PHE A 64 -12.07 3.98 5.25
CA PHE A 64 -11.25 3.69 6.44
C PHE A 64 -10.65 2.28 6.45
N GLY A 65 -10.81 1.51 5.38
CA GLY A 65 -10.30 0.14 5.26
C GLY A 65 -11.09 -0.89 6.07
N LEU A 66 -12.29 -0.54 6.54
CA LEU A 66 -13.15 -1.46 7.27
C LEU A 66 -13.66 -2.60 6.37
N PRO A 67 -13.69 -3.85 6.87
CA PRO A 67 -14.21 -4.97 6.10
C PRO A 67 -15.73 -4.87 5.92
N LEU A 68 -16.23 -5.22 4.73
CA LEU A 68 -17.64 -5.08 4.35
C LEU A 68 -18.62 -5.76 5.32
N ALA A 69 -18.25 -6.89 5.91
CA ALA A 69 -19.07 -7.59 6.89
C ALA A 69 -19.30 -6.75 8.16
N ARG A 70 -18.28 -6.02 8.64
CA ARG A 70 -18.40 -5.14 9.81
C ARG A 70 -19.16 -3.86 9.48
N ILE A 71 -18.98 -3.33 8.27
CA ILE A 71 -19.76 -2.20 7.77
C ILE A 71 -21.25 -2.55 7.77
N ARG A 72 -21.62 -3.75 7.29
CA ARG A 72 -23.01 -4.21 7.30
C ARG A 72 -23.57 -4.23 8.73
N ALA A 73 -22.91 -4.92 9.65
CA ALA A 73 -23.38 -5.06 11.03
C ALA A 73 -23.53 -3.71 11.74
N LEU A 74 -22.61 -2.76 11.49
CA LEU A 74 -22.69 -1.39 11.98
C LEU A 74 -23.92 -0.64 11.43
N LEU A 75 -24.18 -0.75 10.12
CA LEU A 75 -25.30 -0.06 9.48
C LEU A 75 -26.66 -0.71 9.80
N ASP A 76 -26.66 -1.98 10.17
CA ASP A 76 -27.86 -2.73 10.58
C ASP A 76 -28.14 -2.55 12.09
N ALA A 77 -27.32 -1.76 12.80
CA ALA A 77 -27.45 -1.45 14.22
C ALA A 77 -27.55 -2.70 15.11
N GLU A 78 -26.78 -3.75 14.79
CA GLU A 78 -26.75 -4.97 15.58
C GLU A 78 -26.26 -4.66 17.02
N PRO A 79 -26.95 -5.14 18.07
CA PRO A 79 -26.77 -4.69 19.45
C PRO A 79 -25.37 -4.89 20.04
N ASP A 80 -24.55 -5.76 19.43
CA ASP A 80 -23.19 -6.07 19.89
C ASP A 80 -22.09 -5.32 19.11
N HIS A 81 -22.44 -4.33 18.28
CA HIS A 81 -21.50 -3.60 17.43
C HIS A 81 -21.27 -2.16 17.90
N ASP A 82 -20.34 -1.96 18.85
CA ASP A 82 -19.85 -0.64 19.23
C ASP A 82 -19.02 0.00 18.08
N PRO A 83 -19.46 1.14 17.52
CA PRO A 83 -18.71 1.84 16.47
C PRO A 83 -17.30 2.24 16.91
N ALA A 84 -17.11 2.63 18.18
CA ALA A 84 -15.82 3.05 18.68
C ALA A 84 -14.84 1.87 18.73
N GLU A 85 -15.30 0.72 19.21
CA GLU A 85 -14.52 -0.51 19.23
C GLU A 85 -14.12 -0.99 17.83
N LEU A 86 -15.01 -0.87 16.84
CA LEU A 86 -14.68 -1.19 15.46
C LEU A 86 -13.52 -0.33 14.92
N ILE A 87 -13.54 0.97 15.22
CA ILE A 87 -12.48 1.89 14.80
C ILE A 87 -11.17 1.62 15.55
N ARG A 88 -11.22 1.34 16.87
CA ARG A 88 -10.01 0.97 17.65
C ARG A 88 -9.33 -0.26 17.05
N ARG A 89 -10.07 -1.33 16.79
CA ARG A 89 -9.52 -2.54 16.16
C ARG A 89 -8.93 -2.28 14.79
N GLN A 90 -9.55 -1.40 14.00
CA GLN A 90 -9.02 -1.03 12.69
C GLN A 90 -7.73 -0.22 12.83
N LEU A 91 -7.63 0.65 13.83
CA LEU A 91 -6.41 1.37 14.15
C LEU A 91 -5.29 0.40 14.53
N ASP A 92 -5.55 -0.58 15.40
CA ASP A 92 -4.57 -1.61 15.79
C ASP A 92 -4.03 -2.37 14.56
N VAL A 93 -4.91 -2.73 13.62
CA VAL A 93 -4.52 -3.39 12.37
C VAL A 93 -3.63 -2.50 11.50
N VAL A 94 -3.93 -1.20 11.44
CA VAL A 94 -3.13 -0.24 10.66
C VAL A 94 -1.77 0.00 11.33
N GLU A 95 -1.73 0.14 12.66
CA GLU A 95 -0.49 0.32 13.43
C GLU A 95 0.43 -0.89 13.29
N GLU A 96 -0.11 -2.11 13.37
CA GLU A 96 0.68 -3.32 13.17
C GLU A 96 1.25 -3.41 11.75
N ARG A 97 0.47 -3.05 10.73
CA ARG A 97 0.96 -2.98 9.34
C ARG A 97 2.05 -1.92 9.17
N LEU A 98 1.92 -0.78 9.85
CA LEU A 98 2.92 0.28 9.83
C LEU A 98 4.24 -0.22 10.44
N ARG A 99 4.17 -0.93 11.58
CA ARG A 99 5.33 -1.55 12.22
C ARG A 99 6.03 -2.55 11.31
N GLN A 100 5.28 -3.49 10.73
CA GLN A 100 5.81 -4.50 9.80
C GLN A 100 6.47 -3.86 8.56
N THR A 101 5.83 -2.82 8.00
CA THR A 101 6.35 -2.10 6.83
C THR A 101 7.62 -1.33 7.18
N ALA A 102 7.69 -0.71 8.36
CA ALA A 102 8.88 -0.02 8.84
C ALA A 102 10.06 -0.99 9.04
N GLU A 103 9.82 -2.16 9.62
CA GLU A 103 10.84 -3.21 9.79
C GLU A 103 11.34 -3.75 8.45
N LEU A 104 10.45 -3.99 7.48
CA LEU A 104 10.84 -4.36 6.13
C LEU A 104 11.68 -3.27 5.47
N ARG A 105 11.29 -2.01 5.60
CA ARG A 105 12.05 -0.87 5.07
C ARG A 105 13.47 -0.83 5.64
N ILE A 106 13.63 -1.04 6.95
CA ILE A 106 14.95 -1.08 7.60
C ILE A 106 15.80 -2.22 7.03
N ARG A 107 15.24 -3.43 6.92
CA ARG A 107 15.94 -4.59 6.33
C ARG A 107 16.39 -4.32 4.89
N LEU A 108 15.51 -3.77 4.05
CA LEU A 108 15.84 -3.42 2.67
C LEU A 108 16.94 -2.37 2.57
N LEU A 109 16.98 -1.40 3.49
CA LEU A 109 18.07 -0.42 3.55
C LEU A 109 19.39 -1.07 3.97
N GLY A 110 19.36 -2.03 4.90
CA GLY A 110 20.55 -2.81 5.28
C GLY A 110 21.12 -3.61 4.12
N VAL A 111 20.27 -4.35 3.39
CA VAL A 111 20.67 -5.11 2.19
C VAL A 111 21.29 -4.20 1.13
N LEU A 112 20.66 -3.05 0.85
CA LEU A 112 21.23 -2.07 -0.09
C LEU A 112 22.59 -1.53 0.37
N GLY A 113 22.76 -1.28 1.66
CA GLY A 113 24.05 -0.84 2.21
C GLY A 113 25.16 -1.88 2.08
N ALA A 114 24.84 -3.16 2.30
CA ALA A 114 25.80 -4.25 2.14
C ALA A 114 26.14 -4.53 0.67
N LEU A 115 25.15 -4.47 -0.23
CA LEU A 115 25.38 -4.56 -1.67
C LEU A 115 26.20 -3.40 -2.22
N ASP A 116 26.01 -2.19 -1.72
CA ASP A 116 26.84 -1.03 -2.08
C ASP A 116 28.31 -1.23 -1.66
N ALA A 117 28.57 -2.03 -0.62
CA ALA A 117 29.92 -2.36 -0.13
C ALA A 117 30.55 -3.58 -0.82
N ALA A 118 29.73 -4.50 -1.33
CA ALA A 118 30.19 -5.66 -2.10
C ALA A 118 30.63 -5.23 -3.51
N ALA A 119 31.93 -5.37 -3.81
CA ALA A 119 32.57 -4.80 -5.00
C ALA A 119 32.06 -5.33 -6.36
N ASP A 120 31.30 -6.43 -6.41
CA ASP A 120 30.82 -7.02 -7.66
C ASP A 120 29.30 -6.91 -7.88
N GLY A 121 28.52 -6.46 -6.89
CA GLY A 121 27.07 -6.26 -6.99
C GLY A 121 26.29 -7.49 -7.49
N SER A 122 26.85 -8.69 -7.30
CA SER A 122 26.34 -9.93 -7.88
C SER A 122 25.07 -10.42 -7.19
N THR A 123 24.29 -11.26 -7.89
CA THR A 123 23.12 -11.93 -7.30
C THR A 123 23.51 -12.85 -6.15
N GLU A 124 24.71 -13.45 -6.20
CA GLU A 124 25.27 -14.25 -5.10
C GLU A 124 25.55 -13.37 -3.87
N ALA A 125 26.18 -12.20 -4.04
CA ALA A 125 26.38 -11.26 -2.94
C ALA A 125 25.06 -10.78 -2.30
N LEU A 126 23.98 -10.66 -3.09
CA LEU A 126 22.64 -10.36 -2.56
C LEU A 126 22.09 -11.52 -1.72
N LEU A 127 22.25 -12.76 -2.18
CA LEU A 127 21.77 -13.95 -1.48
C LEU A 127 22.54 -14.17 -0.18
N ASP A 128 23.87 -14.04 -0.19
CA ASP A 128 24.73 -14.15 0.98
C ASP A 128 24.35 -13.11 2.06
N VAL A 129 24.16 -11.85 1.64
CA VAL A 129 23.73 -10.77 2.55
C VAL A 129 22.33 -11.02 3.12
N ILE A 130 21.39 -11.50 2.30
CA ILE A 130 20.04 -11.84 2.75
C ILE A 130 20.11 -12.99 3.76
N GLU A 131 20.88 -14.04 3.48
CA GLU A 131 21.05 -15.20 4.36
C GLU A 131 21.72 -14.79 5.68
N GLU A 132 22.76 -13.97 5.66
CA GLU A 132 23.41 -13.44 6.86
C GLU A 132 22.47 -12.56 7.70
N MET A 133 21.71 -11.67 7.05
CA MET A 133 20.74 -10.78 7.72
C MET A 133 19.49 -11.51 8.23
N THR A 134 19.15 -12.67 7.67
CA THR A 134 18.00 -13.49 8.13
C THR A 134 18.40 -14.52 9.18
N ALA A 135 19.65 -15.02 9.15
CA ALA A 135 20.21 -15.92 10.15
C ALA A 135 20.47 -15.22 11.51
N VAL A 136 20.83 -13.94 11.49
CA VAL A 136 20.93 -13.11 12.71
C VAL A 136 19.59 -12.43 12.94
N ALA A 137 18.65 -13.13 13.59
CA ALA A 137 17.29 -12.64 13.86
C ALA A 137 17.27 -11.48 14.90
N ARG A 138 17.82 -10.31 14.54
CA ARG A 138 17.64 -9.07 15.30
C ARG A 138 17.44 -7.90 14.32
N PRO A 139 16.31 -7.16 14.41
CA PRO A 139 16.13 -5.98 13.59
C PRO A 139 17.24 -4.96 13.89
N LEU A 140 17.89 -4.46 12.83
CA LEU A 140 18.88 -3.40 12.95
C LEU A 140 18.21 -2.15 13.54
N THR A 141 18.82 -1.56 14.56
CA THR A 141 18.33 -0.31 15.15
C THR A 141 18.60 0.87 14.21
N PRO A 142 17.86 1.98 14.33
CA PRO A 142 18.13 3.21 13.56
C PRO A 142 19.59 3.71 13.68
N GLU A 143 20.21 3.50 14.84
CA GLU A 143 21.61 3.83 15.11
C GLU A 143 22.58 2.92 14.35
N GLN A 144 22.27 1.62 14.21
CA GLN A 144 23.05 0.68 13.42
C GLN A 144 22.94 0.99 11.92
N VAL A 145 21.78 1.43 11.44
CA VAL A 145 21.59 1.91 10.07
C VAL A 145 22.38 3.20 9.81
N ALA A 146 22.41 4.12 10.77
CA ALA A 146 23.25 5.32 10.68
C ALA A 146 24.75 4.97 10.65
N GLY A 147 25.17 3.99 11.46
CA GLY A 147 26.54 3.46 11.48
C GLY A 147 26.99 2.83 10.15
N LEU A 148 26.08 2.19 9.41
CA LEU A 148 26.35 1.68 8.05
C LEU A 148 26.61 2.82 7.05
N GLY A 149 25.91 3.96 7.19
CA GLY A 149 26.16 5.16 6.39
C GLY A 149 27.54 5.78 6.64
N GLU A 150 28.02 5.73 7.89
CA GLU A 150 29.36 6.17 8.29
C GLU A 150 30.46 5.19 7.89
N ALA A 151 30.19 3.88 7.97
CA ALA A 151 31.10 2.85 7.45
C ALA A 151 31.28 3.00 5.93
N ARG A 152 30.21 3.30 5.20
CA ARG A 152 30.24 3.59 3.76
C ARG A 152 31.08 4.83 3.41
N ARG A 153 30.97 5.91 4.20
CA ARG A 153 31.79 7.12 4.01
C ARG A 153 33.27 6.83 4.25
N ARG A 154 33.61 6.18 5.37
CA ARG A 154 35.00 5.82 5.71
C ARG A 154 35.61 4.86 4.69
N TRP A 155 34.83 3.91 4.17
CA TRP A 155 35.29 3.01 3.13
C TRP A 155 35.51 3.74 1.80
N ALA A 156 34.59 4.61 1.38
CA ALA A 156 34.76 5.44 0.18
C ALA A 156 35.94 6.42 0.29
N GLU A 157 36.20 6.95 1.49
CA GLU A 157 37.37 7.80 1.79
C GLU A 157 38.69 7.01 1.83
N SER A 158 38.63 5.68 1.99
CA SER A 158 39.79 4.79 2.01
C SER A 158 40.20 4.24 0.65
N LEU A 159 39.39 4.44 -0.40
CA LEU A 159 39.68 3.96 -1.75
C LEU A 159 40.52 4.97 -2.54
N GLY A 160 41.47 4.47 -3.33
CA GLY A 160 42.28 5.30 -4.23
C GLY A 160 41.48 5.81 -5.44
N GLU A 161 41.94 6.89 -6.09
CA GLU A 161 41.26 7.49 -7.25
C GLU A 161 41.09 6.52 -8.44
N GLU A 162 42.00 5.55 -8.62
CA GLU A 162 41.86 4.52 -9.66
C GLU A 162 40.82 3.47 -9.30
N GLU A 163 40.75 3.06 -8.05
CA GLU A 163 39.76 2.08 -7.56
C GLU A 163 38.35 2.68 -7.59
N LEU A 164 38.22 3.95 -7.22
CA LEU A 164 36.97 4.69 -7.33
C LEU A 164 36.53 4.86 -8.79
N ARG A 165 37.47 5.15 -9.71
CA ARG A 165 37.20 5.21 -11.15
C ARG A 165 36.81 3.86 -11.73
N ALA A 166 37.50 2.78 -11.36
CA ALA A 166 37.18 1.42 -11.79
C ALA A 166 35.79 0.97 -11.30
N LEU A 167 35.44 1.28 -10.05
CA LEU A 167 34.12 1.01 -9.48
C LEU A 167 33.03 1.81 -10.21
N HIS A 168 33.29 3.09 -10.51
CA HIS A 168 32.38 3.94 -11.27
C HIS A 168 32.21 3.47 -12.73
N HIS A 169 33.28 2.99 -13.35
CA HIS A 169 33.28 2.42 -14.70
C HIS A 169 32.47 1.13 -14.76
N ARG A 170 32.76 0.17 -13.87
CA ARG A 170 32.06 -1.12 -13.78
C ARG A 170 30.57 -0.93 -13.49
N ARG A 171 30.22 0.07 -12.66
CA ARG A 171 28.83 0.48 -12.41
C ARG A 171 28.17 1.09 -13.66
N ALA A 172 28.89 1.88 -14.45
CA ALA A 172 28.37 2.48 -15.68
C ALA A 172 28.09 1.41 -16.76
N GLU A 173 28.92 0.37 -16.84
CA GLU A 173 28.72 -0.78 -17.73
C GLU A 173 27.47 -1.58 -17.34
N ILE A 174 27.27 -1.88 -16.05
CA ILE A 174 26.07 -2.56 -15.56
C ILE A 174 24.80 -1.70 -15.75
N PHE A 175 24.91 -0.37 -15.60
CA PHE A 175 23.80 0.54 -15.92
C PHE A 175 23.48 0.57 -17.42
N ALA A 176 24.49 0.40 -18.29
CA ALA A 176 24.33 0.38 -19.74
C ALA A 176 23.68 -0.91 -20.26
N THR A 177 23.66 -1.99 -19.47
CA THR A 177 22.98 -3.25 -19.82
C THR A 177 21.49 -3.29 -19.45
N LEU A 178 21.02 -2.34 -18.64
CA LEU A 178 19.61 -2.27 -18.21
C LEU A 178 18.71 -1.62 -19.28
N GLY A 179 17.43 -1.96 -19.33
CA GLY A 179 16.47 -1.30 -20.24
C GLY A 179 16.24 0.19 -19.88
N GLU A 180 15.80 1.01 -20.83
CA GLU A 180 15.68 2.47 -20.68
C GLU A 180 14.67 2.88 -19.58
N GLU A 181 13.57 2.14 -19.44
CA GLU A 181 12.61 2.32 -18.34
C GLU A 181 13.18 1.93 -16.97
N GLU A 182 14.01 0.90 -16.92
CA GLU A 182 14.65 0.40 -15.70
C GLU A 182 15.67 1.43 -15.19
N ARG A 183 16.48 1.99 -16.10
CA ARG A 183 17.43 3.08 -15.81
C ARG A 183 16.71 4.32 -15.29
N ARG A 184 15.58 4.69 -15.88
CA ARG A 184 14.78 5.85 -15.47
C ARG A 184 14.21 5.66 -14.06
N ARG A 185 13.66 4.48 -13.76
CA ARG A 185 13.12 4.12 -12.43
C ARG A 185 14.21 4.13 -11.36
N LEU A 186 15.38 3.57 -11.65
CA LEU A 186 16.52 3.53 -10.70
C LEU A 186 17.09 4.93 -10.43
N THR A 187 17.19 5.76 -11.47
CA THR A 187 17.69 7.15 -11.35
C THR A 187 16.73 8.03 -10.55
N ASP A 188 15.42 7.92 -10.80
CA ASP A 188 14.39 8.66 -10.04
C ASP A 188 14.30 8.21 -8.58
N ARG A 189 14.46 6.92 -8.31
CA ARG A 189 14.47 6.34 -6.96
C ARG A 189 15.69 6.80 -6.15
N ARG A 190 16.87 6.85 -6.78
CA ARG A 190 18.12 7.34 -6.15
C ARG A 190 18.05 8.85 -5.89
N ARG A 191 17.54 9.64 -6.84
CA ARG A 191 17.39 11.09 -6.68
C ARG A 191 16.43 11.44 -5.54
N ARG A 192 15.38 10.64 -5.30
CA ARG A 192 14.43 10.84 -4.18
C ARG A 192 14.94 10.33 -2.84
N ALA A 193 15.74 9.26 -2.83
CA ALA A 193 16.31 8.72 -1.60
C ALA A 193 17.42 9.60 -1.00
N PHE A 194 18.08 10.43 -1.83
CA PHE A 194 19.19 11.29 -1.42
C PHE A 194 18.93 12.79 -1.62
N ALA A 195 17.74 13.20 -2.05
CA ALA A 195 17.32 14.60 -2.03
C ALA A 195 16.30 14.84 -0.93
N GLN A 196 16.76 15.36 0.19
CA GLN A 196 16.16 16.51 0.88
C GLN A 196 17.17 17.06 1.92
N PRO A 197 17.04 18.35 2.29
CA PRO A 197 18.09 19.37 2.26
C PRO A 197 19.31 19.11 3.14
#